data_AF-A0A4E0QQA6-F1
#
_entry.id   AF-A0A4E0QQA6-F1
#
_cell.length_a   1.000
_cell.length_b   1.000
_cell.length_c   1.000
_cell.angle_alpha   90.00
_cell.angle_beta   90.00
_cell.angle_gamma   90.00
#
_symmetry.space_group_name_H-M   'P 1'
#
loop_
_entity.id
_entity.type
_entity.pdbx_description
1 polymer ?
#
loop_
_entity_poly.entity_id
_entity_poly.type
_entity_poly.pdbx_seq_one_letter_code
_entity_poly.pdbx_strand_id
1 'polypeptide(L)'
;MERQAYGAITRCFKLEQQMVKAKKKKKGNTLSTALVKARTEEMLAIELADDVQILTDWLHNDVFALAGPSQATRLELFDFFVDSLHELTSLKKWKIEPVWHSLVNQRDDLLRFAYRLVQQFEDLAKSFRCGSDIVRNMLSLQQQKPLTNGYWYKATGLHSMLGDRFFHLQEAVGNLVDGFHRASSLVENFNSRLRPYFFLRRNIGPAYLDLLRFFLNHTSFMRSEKPERVGKSPAELLTGQAHPHWLEMLGFTRFKKSGSLA
;
A
#
# COMPACT_ATOMS: atom_id res chain seq x y z
N MET A 1 2.52 -13.08 -0.55
CA MET A 1 2.97 -14.45 -0.91
C MET A 1 2.08 -15.52 -0.27
N GLU A 2 1.53 -15.25 0.91
CA GLU A 2 0.50 -15.99 1.66
C GLU A 2 -0.52 -16.83 0.85
N ARG A 3 -1.28 -16.26 -0.08
CA ARG A 3 -2.26 -17.05 -0.89
C ARG A 3 -1.62 -18.23 -1.62
N GLN A 4 -0.36 -18.08 -2.05
CA GLN A 4 0.38 -19.16 -2.70
C GLN A 4 0.79 -20.25 -1.69
N ALA A 5 1.19 -19.87 -0.48
CA ALA A 5 1.47 -20.80 0.60
C ALA A 5 0.23 -21.62 0.94
N TYR A 6 -0.93 -20.97 1.18
CA TYR A 6 -2.20 -21.68 1.40
C TYR A 6 -2.58 -22.61 0.26
N GLY A 7 -2.33 -22.20 -0.99
CA GLY A 7 -2.55 -23.04 -2.17
C GLY A 7 -1.66 -24.28 -2.19
N ALA A 8 -0.39 -24.15 -1.80
CA ALA A 8 0.57 -25.24 -1.73
C ALA A 8 0.23 -26.22 -0.59
N ILE A 9 -0.10 -25.71 0.60
CA ILE A 9 -0.58 -26.48 1.76
C ILE A 9 -1.80 -27.33 1.36
N THR A 10 -2.80 -26.68 0.74
CA THR A 10 -4.02 -27.38 0.31
C THR A 10 -3.72 -28.48 -0.72
N ARG A 11 -2.78 -28.23 -1.64
CA ARG A 11 -2.37 -29.21 -2.66
C ARG A 11 -1.65 -30.40 -2.03
N CYS A 12 -0.72 -30.14 -1.11
CA CYS A 12 0.00 -31.19 -0.39
C CYS A 12 -0.97 -32.06 0.41
N PHE A 13 -1.84 -31.43 1.23
CA PHE A 13 -2.86 -32.13 2.01
C PHE A 13 -3.76 -33.03 1.15
N LYS A 14 -4.22 -32.54 -0.03
CA LYS A 14 -5.01 -33.36 -0.96
C LYS A 14 -4.23 -34.57 -1.48
N LEU A 15 -2.95 -34.40 -1.80
CA LEU A 15 -2.09 -35.49 -2.26
C LEU A 15 -1.82 -36.51 -1.15
N GLU A 16 -1.67 -36.07 0.10
CA GLU A 16 -1.54 -36.95 1.26
C GLU A 16 -2.79 -37.80 1.46
N GLN A 17 -3.98 -37.19 1.38
CA GLN A 17 -5.24 -37.93 1.44
C GLN A 17 -5.37 -38.97 0.31
N GLN A 18 -4.96 -38.61 -0.91
CA GLN A 18 -4.94 -39.54 -2.03
C GLN A 18 -3.93 -40.68 -1.82
N MET A 19 -2.76 -40.38 -1.26
CA MET A 19 -1.73 -41.37 -0.93
C MET A 19 -2.21 -42.39 0.10
N VAL A 20 -2.93 -41.96 1.14
CA VAL A 20 -3.55 -42.86 2.13
C VAL A 20 -4.53 -43.82 1.45
N LYS A 21 -5.38 -43.32 0.53
CA LYS A 21 -6.30 -44.14 -0.26
C LYS A 21 -5.57 -45.09 -1.21
N ALA A 22 -4.49 -44.65 -1.85
CA ALA A 22 -3.69 -45.44 -2.78
C ALA A 22 -2.90 -46.55 -2.08
N LYS A 23 -2.39 -46.30 -0.87
CA LYS A 23 -1.74 -47.32 -0.02
C LYS A 23 -2.69 -48.48 0.31
N LYS A 24 -3.96 -48.19 0.64
CA LYS A 24 -5.00 -49.22 0.85
C LYS A 24 -5.23 -50.11 -0.37
N LYS A 25 -4.99 -49.57 -1.58
CA LYS A 25 -5.12 -50.29 -2.86
C LYS A 25 -3.79 -50.84 -3.40
N LYS A 26 -2.71 -50.86 -2.59
CA LYS A 26 -1.33 -51.24 -2.99
C LYS A 26 -0.77 -50.45 -4.18
N LYS A 27 -1.28 -49.24 -4.46
CA LYS A 27 -0.84 -48.35 -5.56
C LYS A 27 -0.11 -47.10 -5.04
N GLY A 28 0.55 -47.17 -3.88
CA GLY A 28 1.20 -46.00 -3.27
C GLY A 28 2.36 -45.44 -4.11
N ASN A 29 3.10 -46.28 -4.81
CA ASN A 29 4.30 -45.88 -5.55
C ASN A 29 4.03 -44.85 -6.66
N THR A 30 2.81 -44.82 -7.21
CA THR A 30 2.44 -43.87 -8.28
C THR A 30 2.33 -42.43 -7.82
N LEU A 31 2.12 -42.19 -6.51
CA LEU A 31 1.94 -40.85 -5.94
C LEU A 31 3.13 -40.38 -5.11
N SER A 32 4.11 -41.25 -4.85
CA SER A 32 5.25 -40.95 -3.97
C SER A 32 6.06 -39.74 -4.45
N THR A 33 6.49 -39.74 -5.72
CA THR A 33 7.29 -38.65 -6.30
C THR A 33 6.52 -37.33 -6.35
N ALA A 34 5.23 -37.39 -6.68
CA ALA A 34 4.36 -36.22 -6.70
C ALA A 34 4.17 -35.63 -5.30
N LEU A 35 4.05 -36.47 -4.27
CA LEU A 35 3.92 -36.04 -2.89
C LEU A 35 5.22 -35.41 -2.37
N VAL A 36 6.38 -35.98 -2.66
CA VAL A 36 7.68 -35.38 -2.30
C VAL A 36 7.80 -33.99 -2.91
N LYS A 37 7.53 -33.85 -4.22
CA LYS A 37 7.55 -32.56 -4.89
C LYS A 37 6.57 -31.55 -4.27
N ALA A 38 5.37 -31.98 -3.91
CA ALA A 38 4.37 -31.12 -3.29
C ALA A 38 4.78 -30.65 -1.90
N ARG A 39 5.42 -31.50 -1.09
CA ARG A 39 5.98 -31.14 0.22
C ARG A 39 7.11 -30.13 0.10
N THR A 40 8.01 -30.31 -0.86
CA THR A 40 9.08 -29.33 -1.13
C THR A 40 8.50 -27.99 -1.60
N GLU A 41 7.50 -28.02 -2.50
CA GLU A 41 6.81 -26.79 -2.97
C GLU A 41 6.08 -26.07 -1.82
N GLU A 42 5.44 -26.81 -0.91
CA GLU A 42 4.80 -26.29 0.29
C GLU A 42 5.80 -25.61 1.21
N MET A 43 6.88 -26.28 1.58
CA MET A 43 7.93 -25.74 2.45
C MET A 43 8.50 -24.43 1.90
N LEU A 44 8.92 -24.42 0.63
CA LEU A 44 9.45 -23.21 -0.02
C LEU A 44 8.41 -22.09 -0.16
N ALA A 45 7.13 -22.43 -0.27
CA ALA A 45 6.06 -21.43 -0.36
C ALA A 45 5.73 -20.81 0.99
N ILE A 46 5.84 -21.57 2.08
CA ILE A 46 5.68 -21.10 3.46
C ILE A 46 6.85 -20.21 3.84
N GLU A 47 8.09 -20.69 3.67
CA GLU A 47 9.32 -19.94 3.96
C GLU A 47 9.32 -18.58 3.24
N LEU A 48 9.08 -18.58 1.92
CA LEU A 48 8.99 -17.35 1.16
C LEU A 48 7.85 -16.43 1.63
N ALA A 49 6.74 -16.99 2.12
CA ALA A 49 5.64 -16.16 2.61
C ALA A 49 5.97 -15.49 3.94
N ASP A 50 6.61 -16.23 4.85
CA ASP A 50 7.02 -15.75 6.16
C ASP A 50 8.13 -14.70 6.02
N ASP A 51 9.16 -14.96 5.21
CA ASP A 51 10.25 -14.00 4.98
C ASP A 51 9.75 -12.70 4.37
N VAL A 52 8.90 -12.78 3.33
CA VAL A 52 8.31 -11.58 2.72
C VAL A 52 7.41 -10.85 3.72
N GLN A 53 6.72 -11.56 4.61
CA GLN A 53 5.91 -10.92 5.65
C GLN A 53 6.79 -10.14 6.63
N ILE A 54 7.86 -10.75 7.14
CA ILE A 54 8.82 -10.08 8.04
C ILE A 54 9.39 -8.82 7.39
N LEU A 55 9.87 -8.94 6.14
CA LEU A 55 10.41 -7.81 5.40
C LEU A 55 9.38 -6.70 5.19
N THR A 56 8.13 -7.06 4.89
CA THR A 56 7.04 -6.09 4.72
C THR A 56 6.70 -5.39 6.03
N ASP A 57 6.73 -6.11 7.15
CA ASP A 57 6.47 -5.56 8.47
C ASP A 57 7.57 -4.56 8.88
N TRP A 58 8.85 -4.85 8.60
CA TRP A 58 9.94 -3.88 8.80
C TRP A 58 9.80 -2.66 7.90
N LEU A 59 9.48 -2.86 6.62
CA LEU A 59 9.24 -1.74 5.70
C LEU A 59 8.10 -0.84 6.21
N HIS A 60 7.02 -1.42 6.73
CA HIS A 60 5.88 -0.65 7.23
C HIS A 60 6.17 0.05 8.55
N ASN A 61 6.72 -0.67 9.52
CA ASN A 61 6.82 -0.22 10.92
C ASN A 61 8.09 0.58 11.21
N ASP A 62 9.12 0.47 10.37
CA ASP A 62 10.39 1.19 10.56
C ASP A 62 10.61 2.21 9.44
N VAL A 63 10.65 1.75 8.19
CA VAL A 63 11.02 2.58 7.04
C VAL A 63 9.92 3.60 6.69
N PHE A 64 8.66 3.17 6.70
CA PHE A 64 7.51 4.02 6.35
C PHE A 64 6.75 4.57 7.55
N ALA A 65 7.18 4.29 8.77
CA ALA A 65 6.50 4.78 9.96
C ALA A 65 6.58 6.31 10.07
N LEU A 66 5.46 6.95 10.43
CA LEU A 66 5.42 8.40 10.67
C LEU A 66 6.28 8.79 11.88
N ALA A 67 6.31 7.99 12.94
CA ALA A 67 7.23 8.18 14.06
C ALA A 67 8.57 7.45 13.87
N GLY A 68 8.91 7.06 12.64
CA GLY A 68 10.12 6.30 12.31
C GLY A 68 11.41 7.13 12.39
N PRO A 69 12.56 6.51 12.10
CA PRO A 69 13.88 7.07 12.37
C PRO A 69 14.26 8.22 11.42
N SER A 70 15.51 8.68 11.52
CA SER A 70 16.07 9.74 10.66
C SER A 70 16.01 9.38 9.18
N GLN A 71 16.13 10.38 8.29
CA GLN A 71 16.17 10.13 6.84
C GLN A 71 17.34 9.21 6.44
N ALA A 72 18.52 9.41 7.02
CA ALA A 72 19.69 8.58 6.75
C ALA A 72 19.44 7.13 7.14
N THR A 73 18.90 6.90 8.34
CA THR A 73 18.56 5.56 8.81
C THR A 73 17.47 4.90 7.94
N ARG A 74 16.49 5.66 7.45
CA ARG A 74 15.47 5.11 6.54
C ARG A 74 16.05 4.65 5.22
N LEU A 75 17.05 5.36 4.68
CA LEU A 75 17.76 4.95 3.47
C LEU A 75 18.52 3.65 3.71
N GLU A 76 19.29 3.56 4.80
CA GLU A 76 20.03 2.35 5.18
C GLU A 76 19.09 1.14 5.36
N LEU A 77 17.97 1.33 6.06
CA LEU A 77 16.98 0.27 6.28
C LEU A 77 16.26 -0.13 4.98
N PHE A 78 16.00 0.83 4.08
CA PHE A 78 15.40 0.53 2.78
C PHE A 78 16.36 -0.26 1.89
N ASP A 79 17.63 0.13 1.85
CA ASP A 79 18.65 -0.58 1.09
C ASP A 79 18.84 -2.01 1.63
N PHE A 80 18.90 -2.18 2.95
CA PHE A 80 18.91 -3.50 3.59
C PHE A 80 17.66 -4.33 3.22
N PHE A 81 16.47 -3.74 3.23
CA PHE A 81 15.24 -4.41 2.82
C PHE A 81 15.31 -4.87 1.35
N VAL A 82 15.81 -4.01 0.46
CA VAL A 82 15.96 -4.31 -0.96
C VAL A 82 16.96 -5.45 -1.19
N ASP A 83 18.09 -5.44 -0.48
CA ASP A 83 19.10 -6.48 -0.55
C ASP A 83 18.54 -7.82 -0.02
N SER A 84 17.87 -7.79 1.13
CA SER A 84 17.21 -8.98 1.71
C SER A 84 16.13 -9.54 0.78
N LEU A 85 15.33 -8.68 0.14
CA LEU A 85 14.33 -9.10 -0.83
C LEU A 85 14.98 -9.73 -2.07
N HIS A 86 16.14 -9.23 -2.49
CA HIS A 86 16.89 -9.78 -3.62
C HIS A 86 17.40 -11.20 -3.34
N GLU A 87 17.84 -11.50 -2.12
CA GLU A 87 18.26 -12.86 -1.73
C GLU A 87 17.14 -13.90 -1.93
N LEU A 88 15.88 -13.50 -1.70
CA LEU A 88 14.71 -14.35 -1.90
C LEU A 88 14.45 -14.69 -3.38
N THR A 89 15.11 -14.03 -4.34
CA THR A 89 15.03 -14.40 -5.77
C THR A 89 15.49 -15.83 -6.03
N SER A 90 16.35 -16.39 -5.18
CA SER A 90 16.73 -17.80 -5.19
C SER A 90 15.53 -18.75 -5.07
N LEU A 91 14.48 -18.35 -4.32
CA LEU A 91 13.27 -19.14 -4.10
C LEU A 91 12.26 -18.98 -5.24
N LYS A 92 12.03 -17.75 -5.72
CA LYS A 92 11.08 -17.45 -6.82
C LYS A 92 11.46 -16.20 -7.63
N LYS A 93 12.54 -16.29 -8.40
CA LYS A 93 13.06 -15.21 -9.27
C LYS A 93 11.99 -14.42 -10.02
N TRP A 94 11.21 -15.08 -10.88
CA TRP A 94 10.26 -14.41 -11.79
C TRP A 94 9.20 -13.56 -11.10
N LYS A 95 8.94 -13.80 -9.81
CA LYS A 95 7.92 -13.08 -9.04
C LYS A 95 8.50 -11.94 -8.20
N ILE A 96 9.76 -12.09 -7.77
CA ILE A 96 10.42 -11.16 -6.85
C ILE A 96 11.22 -10.11 -7.64
N GLU A 97 11.93 -10.52 -8.69
CA GLU A 97 12.77 -9.65 -9.52
C GLU A 97 12.02 -8.41 -10.07
N PRO A 98 10.76 -8.51 -10.55
CA PRO A 98 10.03 -7.31 -10.99
C PRO A 98 9.72 -6.33 -9.84
N VAL A 99 9.44 -6.86 -8.65
CA VAL A 99 9.13 -6.05 -7.46
C VAL A 99 10.41 -5.38 -6.96
N TRP A 100 11.50 -6.13 -6.90
CA TRP A 100 12.82 -5.63 -6.53
C TRP A 100 13.27 -4.47 -7.43
N HIS A 101 13.23 -4.65 -8.76
CA HIS A 101 13.56 -3.57 -9.71
C HIS A 101 12.67 -2.33 -9.51
N SER A 102 11.37 -2.53 -9.28
CA SER A 102 10.45 -1.41 -9.03
C SER A 102 10.82 -0.64 -7.76
N LEU A 103 11.20 -1.33 -6.69
CA LEU A 103 11.56 -0.72 -5.41
C LEU A 103 12.87 0.06 -5.50
N VAL A 104 13.90 -0.53 -6.12
CA VAL A 104 15.18 0.15 -6.37
C VAL A 104 14.97 1.45 -7.14
N ASN A 105 14.21 1.38 -8.24
CA ASN A 105 13.99 2.53 -9.11
C ASN A 105 13.12 3.63 -8.49
N GLN A 106 12.31 3.30 -7.47
CA GLN A 106 11.37 4.23 -6.85
C GLN A 106 11.79 4.61 -5.43
N ARG A 107 12.98 4.20 -4.95
CA ARG A 107 13.43 4.42 -3.56
C ARG A 107 13.24 5.87 -3.11
N ASP A 108 13.78 6.80 -3.89
CA ASP A 108 13.80 8.21 -3.50
C ASP A 108 12.39 8.81 -3.53
N ASP A 109 11.54 8.40 -4.48
CA ASP A 109 10.14 8.80 -4.54
C ASP A 109 9.32 8.25 -3.37
N LEU A 110 9.54 6.98 -3.02
CA LEU A 110 8.88 6.31 -1.89
C LEU A 110 9.29 6.91 -0.55
N LEU A 111 10.53 7.42 -0.42
CA LEU A 111 11.05 8.03 0.80
C LEU A 111 10.94 9.55 0.82
N ARG A 112 10.47 10.18 -0.26
CA ARG A 112 10.33 11.64 -0.35
C ARG A 112 9.42 12.22 0.72
N PHE A 113 8.39 11.48 1.15
CA PHE A 113 7.52 11.92 2.24
C PHE A 113 8.30 12.08 3.56
N ALA A 114 9.30 11.23 3.81
CA ALA A 114 10.07 11.25 5.03
C ALA A 114 10.95 12.51 5.13
N TYR A 115 11.48 13.00 4.00
CA TYR A 115 12.15 14.30 3.95
C TYR A 115 11.22 15.44 4.39
N ARG A 116 10.02 15.50 3.80
CA ARG A 116 9.02 16.53 4.17
C ARG A 116 8.63 16.44 5.64
N LEU A 117 8.45 15.23 6.14
CA LEU A 117 8.10 14.99 7.53
C LEU A 117 9.21 15.46 8.49
N VAL A 118 10.46 15.15 8.17
CA VAL A 118 11.63 15.59 8.96
C VAL A 118 11.70 17.12 9.00
N GLN A 119 11.52 17.80 7.87
CA GLN A 119 11.48 19.26 7.84
C GLN A 119 10.38 19.84 8.74
N GLN A 120 9.17 19.30 8.67
CA GLN A 120 8.07 19.76 9.51
C GLN A 120 8.32 19.49 11.01
N PHE A 121 8.98 18.38 11.35
CA PHE A 121 9.38 18.11 12.72
C PHE A 121 10.46 19.07 13.20
N GLU A 122 11.43 19.45 12.35
CA GLU A 122 12.44 20.45 12.68
C GLU A 122 11.83 21.83 12.90
N ASP A 123 10.88 22.24 12.06
CA ASP A 123 10.20 23.52 12.20
C ASP A 123 9.37 23.58 13.49
N LEU A 124 8.69 22.48 13.82
CA LEU A 124 7.97 22.36 15.10
C LEU A 124 8.95 22.35 16.28
N ALA A 125 10.05 21.62 16.18
CA ALA A 125 11.07 21.56 17.22
C ALA A 125 11.67 22.95 17.51
N LYS A 126 11.97 23.74 16.47
CA LYS A 126 12.41 25.14 16.59
C LYS A 126 11.36 26.00 17.30
N SER A 127 10.10 25.90 16.89
CA SER A 127 8.98 26.67 17.46
C SER A 127 8.79 26.38 18.96
N PHE A 128 8.99 25.13 19.37
CA PHE A 128 8.84 24.68 20.75
C PHE A 128 10.17 24.68 21.56
N ARG A 129 11.28 25.12 20.95
CA ARG A 129 12.63 25.13 21.53
C ARG A 129 13.03 23.77 22.10
N CYS A 130 12.81 22.72 21.32
CA CYS A 130 13.12 21.34 21.68
C CYS A 130 13.88 20.63 20.54
N GLY A 131 14.30 19.39 20.74
CA GLY A 131 14.91 18.57 19.69
C GLY A 131 13.86 17.88 18.81
N SER A 132 14.19 17.61 17.55
CA SER A 132 13.31 16.88 16.62
C SER A 132 12.95 15.47 17.13
N ASP A 133 13.84 14.84 17.89
CA ASP A 133 13.57 13.57 18.56
C ASP A 133 12.45 13.68 19.61
N ILE A 134 12.28 14.83 20.25
CA ILE A 134 11.19 15.07 21.20
C ILE A 134 9.85 15.15 20.46
N VAL A 135 9.82 15.81 19.29
CA VAL A 135 8.64 15.84 18.41
C VAL A 135 8.27 14.43 17.94
N ARG A 136 9.28 13.65 17.51
CA ARG A 136 9.08 12.25 17.11
C ARG A 136 8.56 11.39 18.25
N ASN A 137 9.09 11.56 19.46
CA ASN A 137 8.64 10.83 20.65
C ASN A 137 7.21 11.22 21.05
N MET A 138 6.84 12.50 20.92
CA MET A 138 5.46 12.95 21.11
C MET A 138 4.52 12.27 20.11
N LEU A 139 4.92 12.20 18.83
CA LEU A 139 4.14 11.49 17.82
C LEU A 139 4.02 10.00 18.13
N SER A 140 5.12 9.34 18.53
CA SER A 140 5.11 7.94 18.95
C SER A 140 4.16 7.71 20.14
N LEU A 141 4.15 8.63 21.11
CA LEU A 141 3.24 8.58 22.26
C LEU A 141 1.77 8.66 21.83
N GLN A 142 1.43 9.55 20.90
CA GLN A 142 0.07 9.71 20.38
C GLN A 142 -0.44 8.51 19.57
N GLN A 143 0.46 7.71 18.99
CA GLN A 143 0.12 6.48 18.29
C GLN A 143 -0.13 5.30 19.25
N GLN A 144 0.23 5.43 20.53
CA GLN A 144 0.02 4.38 21.54
C GLN A 144 -1.35 4.51 22.23
N LYS A 145 -1.85 3.38 22.73
CA LYS A 145 -3.08 3.36 23.53
C LYS A 145 -2.81 3.95 24.93
N PRO A 146 -3.61 4.92 25.44
CA PRO A 146 -3.38 5.57 26.74
C PRO A 146 -3.44 4.66 27.97
N LEU A 147 -3.89 3.41 27.80
CA LEU A 147 -4.14 2.47 28.90
C LEU A 147 -2.92 1.62 29.29
N THR A 148 -1.78 1.78 28.63
CA THR A 148 -0.57 0.97 28.92
C THR A 148 0.40 1.72 29.84
N ASN A 149 1.06 1.00 30.75
CA ASN A 149 2.09 1.58 31.62
C ASN A 149 3.22 2.26 30.83
N GLY A 150 3.57 1.70 29.66
CA GLY A 150 4.58 2.29 28.76
C GLY A 150 4.19 3.67 28.22
N TYR A 151 2.90 3.93 28.03
CA TYR A 151 2.40 5.25 27.64
C TYR A 151 2.70 6.27 28.74
N TRP A 152 2.29 5.97 29.98
CA TRP A 152 2.45 6.90 31.11
C TRP A 152 3.92 7.18 31.45
N TYR A 153 4.80 6.17 31.34
CA TYR A 153 6.24 6.36 31.51
C TYR A 153 6.81 7.36 30.50
N LYS A 154 6.51 7.17 29.20
CA LYS A 154 6.95 8.08 28.12
C LYS A 154 6.33 9.48 28.27
N ALA A 155 5.04 9.55 28.59
CA ALA A 155 4.32 10.81 28.79
C ALA A 155 4.94 11.61 29.93
N THR A 156 5.24 10.96 31.06
CA THR A 156 5.86 11.61 32.23
C THR A 156 7.28 12.10 31.90
N GLY A 157 8.07 11.30 31.19
CA GLY A 157 9.41 11.71 30.74
C GLY A 157 9.36 12.94 29.84
N LEU A 158 8.49 12.93 28.83
CA LEU A 158 8.29 14.08 27.94
C LEU A 158 7.75 15.31 28.68
N HIS A 159 6.81 15.12 29.62
CA HIS A 159 6.27 16.21 30.42
C HIS A 159 7.33 16.83 31.33
N SER A 160 8.21 16.03 31.93
CA SER A 160 9.33 16.53 32.74
C SER A 160 10.30 17.40 31.92
N MET A 161 10.55 17.02 30.66
CA MET A 161 11.45 17.78 29.77
C MET A 161 10.80 19.06 29.20
N LEU A 162 9.50 19.03 28.93
CA LEU A 162 8.79 20.10 28.23
C LEU A 162 8.04 21.07 29.16
N GLY A 163 7.69 20.63 30.36
CA GLY A 163 6.82 21.37 31.29
C GLY A 163 5.51 21.76 30.60
N ASP A 164 5.14 23.03 30.76
CA ASP A 164 3.90 23.61 30.22
C ASP A 164 3.78 23.51 28.69
N ARG A 165 4.90 23.38 27.97
CA ARG A 165 4.91 23.20 26.52
C ARG A 165 4.42 21.83 26.08
N PHE A 166 4.31 20.86 26.99
CA PHE A 166 3.93 19.47 26.67
C PHE A 166 2.59 19.41 25.92
N PHE A 167 1.54 20.01 26.48
CA PHE A 167 0.19 19.95 25.91
C PHE A 167 0.10 20.72 24.58
N HIS A 168 0.76 21.88 24.50
CA HIS A 168 0.81 22.66 23.26
C HIS A 168 1.57 21.92 22.15
N LEU A 169 2.66 21.23 22.47
CA LEU A 169 3.38 20.42 21.50
C LEU A 169 2.54 19.21 21.08
N GLN A 170 1.86 18.56 22.03
CA GLN A 170 0.95 17.45 21.75
C GLN A 170 -0.14 17.87 20.75
N GLU A 171 -0.81 18.99 20.99
CA GLU A 171 -1.81 19.53 20.06
C GLU A 171 -1.22 19.84 18.68
N ALA A 172 -0.07 20.51 18.63
CA ALA A 172 0.55 20.89 17.37
C ALA A 172 1.04 19.67 16.54
N VAL A 173 1.54 18.62 17.20
CA VAL A 173 1.86 17.34 16.54
C VAL A 173 0.59 16.68 16.03
N GLY A 174 -0.51 16.69 16.79
CA GLY A 174 -1.80 16.16 16.35
C GLY A 174 -2.29 16.84 15.07
N ASN A 175 -2.28 18.17 15.05
CA ASN A 175 -2.67 18.97 13.88
C ASN A 175 -1.80 18.68 12.65
N LEU A 176 -0.49 18.49 12.86
CA LEU A 176 0.43 18.11 11.79
C LEU A 176 0.05 16.74 11.20
N VAL A 177 -0.26 15.75 12.05
CA VAL A 177 -0.64 14.39 11.64
C VAL A 177 -1.99 14.37 10.93
N ASP A 178 -2.95 15.17 11.35
CA ASP A 178 -4.25 15.26 10.68
C ASP A 178 -4.13 15.75 9.23
N GLY A 179 -3.10 16.56 8.95
CA GLY A 179 -2.73 16.93 7.58
C GLY A 179 -2.12 15.77 6.75
N PHE A 180 -1.62 14.72 7.40
CA PHE A 180 -1.18 13.48 6.76
C PHE A 180 -2.35 12.49 6.64
N HIS A 181 -3.18 12.66 5.62
CA HIS A 181 -4.26 11.71 5.35
C HIS A 181 -3.71 10.31 5.04
N ARG A 182 -4.17 9.30 5.79
CA ARG A 182 -3.96 7.89 5.42
C ARG A 182 -4.62 7.63 4.07
N ALA A 183 -3.81 7.43 3.04
CA ALA A 183 -4.26 7.23 1.67
C ALA A 183 -4.96 5.89 1.43
N SER A 184 -5.22 5.06 2.45
CA SER A 184 -5.87 3.75 2.27
C SER A 184 -7.24 3.89 1.61
N SER A 185 -8.08 4.82 2.06
CA SER A 185 -9.40 5.08 1.45
C SER A 185 -9.29 5.65 0.04
N LEU A 186 -8.27 6.48 -0.23
CA LEU A 186 -7.99 7.01 -1.57
C LEU A 186 -7.53 5.91 -2.54
N VAL A 187 -6.60 5.06 -2.11
CA VAL A 187 -6.06 3.94 -2.88
C VAL A 187 -7.14 2.87 -3.09
N GLU A 188 -7.95 2.59 -2.08
CA GLU A 188 -9.09 1.66 -2.18
C GLU A 188 -10.18 2.21 -3.10
N ASN A 189 -10.52 3.50 -3.00
CA ASN A 189 -11.43 4.16 -3.94
C ASN A 189 -10.88 4.11 -5.37
N PHE A 190 -9.60 4.40 -5.54
CA PHE A 190 -8.95 4.34 -6.85
C PHE A 190 -8.96 2.92 -7.42
N ASN A 191 -8.55 1.93 -6.63
CA ASN A 191 -8.54 0.53 -7.05
C ASN A 191 -9.94 -0.02 -7.34
N SER A 192 -10.94 0.32 -6.53
CA SER A 192 -12.33 -0.08 -6.78
C SER A 192 -12.89 0.54 -8.07
N ARG A 193 -12.47 1.75 -8.44
CA ARG A 193 -12.82 2.36 -9.73
C ARG A 193 -12.11 1.69 -10.92
N LEU A 194 -10.88 1.23 -10.77
CA LEU A 194 -10.12 0.59 -11.85
C LEU A 194 -10.49 -0.88 -12.06
N ARG A 195 -10.80 -1.61 -10.99
CA ARG A 195 -11.02 -3.07 -11.01
C ARG A 195 -12.04 -3.54 -12.05
N PRO A 196 -13.18 -2.86 -12.26
CA PRO A 196 -14.14 -3.23 -13.30
C PRO A 196 -13.55 -3.21 -14.72
N TYR A 197 -12.45 -2.50 -14.97
CA TYR A 197 -11.89 -2.31 -16.31
C TYR A 197 -10.67 -3.20 -16.60
N PHE A 198 -10.12 -3.92 -15.63
CA PHE A 198 -8.91 -4.72 -15.83
C PHE A 198 -9.08 -5.86 -16.86
N PHE A 199 -10.31 -6.32 -17.11
CA PHE A 199 -10.55 -7.29 -18.18
C PHE A 199 -10.25 -6.73 -19.58
N LEU A 200 -10.34 -5.40 -19.76
CA LEU A 200 -10.06 -4.73 -21.04
C LEU A 200 -8.58 -4.82 -21.45
N ARG A 201 -7.67 -5.00 -20.48
CA ARG A 201 -6.23 -5.14 -20.74
C ARG A 201 -5.93 -6.26 -21.74
N ARG A 202 -6.71 -7.35 -21.71
CA ARG A 202 -6.51 -8.50 -22.61
C ARG A 202 -6.89 -8.19 -24.07
N ASN A 203 -7.85 -7.28 -24.28
CA ASN A 203 -8.41 -6.99 -25.61
C ASN A 203 -7.80 -5.73 -26.24
N ILE A 204 -7.49 -4.72 -25.44
CA ILE A 204 -7.00 -3.41 -25.91
C ILE A 204 -5.46 -3.34 -25.85
N GLY A 205 -4.81 -4.20 -25.06
CA GLY A 205 -3.36 -4.20 -24.91
C GLY A 205 -2.86 -3.01 -24.07
N PRO A 206 -1.57 -2.61 -24.19
CA PRO A 206 -0.93 -1.63 -23.30
C PRO A 206 -1.57 -0.24 -23.29
N ALA A 207 -2.14 0.21 -24.42
CA ALA A 207 -2.77 1.52 -24.56
C ALA A 207 -4.06 1.69 -23.75
N TYR A 208 -4.59 0.61 -23.15
CA TYR A 208 -5.85 0.67 -22.40
C TYR A 208 -5.77 1.61 -21.19
N LEU A 209 -4.60 1.77 -20.57
CA LEU A 209 -4.43 2.66 -19.41
C LEU A 209 -4.63 4.12 -19.79
N ASP A 210 -4.14 4.54 -20.95
CA ASP A 210 -4.33 5.90 -21.44
C ASP A 210 -5.80 6.18 -21.77
N LEU A 211 -6.46 5.22 -22.42
CA LEU A 211 -7.89 5.31 -22.70
C LEU A 211 -8.73 5.32 -21.41
N LEU A 212 -8.37 4.49 -20.43
CA LEU A 212 -9.06 4.43 -19.14
C LEU A 212 -8.87 5.72 -18.34
N ARG A 213 -7.64 6.26 -18.32
CA ARG A 213 -7.34 7.58 -17.73
C ARG A 213 -8.17 8.67 -18.40
N PHE A 214 -8.20 8.70 -19.72
CA PHE A 214 -9.01 9.65 -20.49
C PHE A 214 -10.49 9.52 -20.13
N PHE A 215 -11.05 8.30 -20.21
CA PHE A 215 -12.45 8.03 -19.91
C PHE A 215 -12.83 8.45 -18.49
N LEU A 216 -12.05 8.07 -17.48
CA LEU A 216 -12.35 8.40 -16.08
C LEU A 216 -12.26 9.90 -15.78
N ASN A 217 -11.42 10.64 -16.50
CA ASN A 217 -11.28 12.09 -16.33
C ASN A 217 -12.36 12.89 -17.07
N HIS A 218 -12.98 12.33 -18.09
CA HIS A 218 -13.96 13.03 -18.95
C HIS A 218 -15.39 12.48 -18.82
N THR A 219 -15.62 11.49 -17.96
CA THR A 219 -16.97 11.02 -17.61
C THR A 219 -17.51 11.83 -16.45
N SER A 220 -18.72 12.37 -16.61
CA SER A 220 -19.37 13.18 -15.58
C SER A 220 -19.86 12.34 -14.40
N PHE A 221 -19.87 12.93 -13.21
CA PHE A 221 -20.41 12.30 -12.02
C PHE A 221 -21.94 12.31 -12.05
N MET A 222 -22.55 11.13 -12.22
CA MET A 222 -24.00 10.97 -12.13
C MET A 222 -24.54 11.24 -10.72
N ARG A 223 -23.72 10.96 -9.69
CA ARG A 223 -24.03 11.18 -8.27
C ARG A 223 -22.76 11.60 -7.54
N SER A 224 -22.89 12.47 -6.55
CA SER A 224 -21.79 12.87 -5.67
C SER A 224 -22.33 13.36 -4.34
N GLU A 225 -21.59 13.13 -3.25
CA GLU A 225 -21.89 13.72 -1.94
C GLU A 225 -21.77 15.25 -1.94
N LYS A 226 -20.93 15.79 -2.83
CA LYS A 226 -20.82 17.23 -3.06
C LYS A 226 -21.75 17.64 -4.21
N PRO A 227 -22.83 18.40 -3.97
CA PRO A 227 -23.80 18.76 -5.01
C PRO A 227 -23.16 19.46 -6.22
N GLU A 228 -22.15 20.29 -5.97
CA GLU A 228 -21.38 21.03 -6.98
C GLU A 228 -20.67 20.16 -8.04
N ARG A 229 -20.48 18.87 -7.77
CA ARG A 229 -19.81 17.92 -8.68
C ARG A 229 -20.76 17.16 -9.59
N VAL A 230 -22.05 17.12 -9.26
CA VAL A 230 -23.04 16.38 -10.03
C VAL A 230 -23.13 16.95 -11.44
N GLY A 231 -23.06 16.10 -12.45
CA GLY A 231 -23.07 16.47 -13.86
C GLY A 231 -21.74 16.96 -14.43
N LYS A 232 -20.70 17.16 -13.60
CA LYS A 232 -19.36 17.58 -14.04
C LYS A 232 -18.38 16.43 -14.10
N SER A 233 -17.43 16.46 -15.02
CA SER A 233 -16.29 15.53 -15.05
C SER A 233 -15.16 16.00 -14.13
N PRO A 234 -14.23 15.10 -13.74
CA PRO A 234 -12.99 15.51 -13.06
C PRO A 234 -12.19 16.57 -13.84
N ALA A 235 -12.14 16.47 -15.17
CA ALA A 235 -11.44 17.44 -16.00
C ALA A 235 -12.09 18.82 -15.88
N GLU A 236 -13.42 18.92 -15.98
CA GLU A 236 -14.15 20.19 -15.87
C GLU A 236 -14.02 20.80 -14.47
N LEU A 237 -14.00 19.97 -13.43
CA LEU A 237 -13.78 20.44 -12.06
C LEU A 237 -12.37 20.97 -11.83
N LEU A 238 -11.37 20.37 -12.48
CA LEU A 238 -9.97 20.76 -12.33
C LEU A 238 -9.63 22.01 -13.16
N THR A 239 -10.14 22.10 -14.39
CA THR A 239 -9.81 23.17 -15.34
C THR A 239 -10.80 24.33 -15.32
N GLY A 240 -12.00 24.12 -14.79
CA GLY A 240 -13.11 25.07 -14.88
C GLY A 240 -13.71 25.20 -16.29
N GLN A 241 -13.22 24.43 -17.27
CA GLN A 241 -13.66 24.49 -18.66
C GLN A 241 -14.57 23.33 -18.99
N ALA A 242 -15.76 23.64 -19.54
CA ALA A 242 -16.67 22.62 -20.06
C ALA A 242 -16.07 21.93 -21.29
N HIS A 243 -16.35 20.65 -21.47
CA HIS A 243 -15.93 19.90 -22.66
C HIS A 243 -17.10 19.12 -23.29
N PRO A 244 -17.04 18.82 -24.60
CA PRO A 244 -18.00 17.92 -25.24
C PRO A 244 -18.02 16.54 -24.58
N HIS A 245 -19.00 15.70 -24.92
CA HIS A 245 -19.02 14.35 -24.36
C HIS A 245 -17.74 13.59 -24.75
N TRP A 246 -17.18 12.77 -23.86
CA TRP A 246 -15.88 12.11 -24.08
C TRP A 246 -15.81 11.30 -25.39
N LEU A 247 -16.92 10.69 -25.84
CA LEU A 247 -17.01 10.03 -27.16
C LEU A 247 -16.79 11.00 -28.34
N GLU A 248 -17.36 12.20 -28.26
CA GLU A 248 -17.24 13.24 -29.29
C GLU A 248 -15.81 13.77 -29.34
N MET A 249 -15.16 13.89 -28.17
CA MET A 249 -13.75 14.24 -28.07
C MET A 249 -12.82 13.19 -28.72
N LEU A 250 -13.26 11.94 -28.80
CA LEU A 250 -12.57 10.86 -29.52
C LEU A 250 -12.99 10.76 -31.00
N GLY A 251 -13.83 11.68 -31.49
CA GLY A 251 -14.29 11.72 -32.88
C GLY A 251 -15.51 10.83 -33.19
N PHE A 252 -16.16 10.25 -32.17
CA PHE A 252 -17.37 9.45 -32.38
C PHE A 252 -18.64 10.28 -32.33
N THR A 253 -19.62 9.94 -33.16
CA THR A 253 -20.95 10.54 -33.12
C THR A 253 -21.83 9.79 -32.13
N ARG A 254 -22.46 10.53 -31.20
CA ARG A 254 -23.38 9.93 -30.23
C ARG A 254 -24.71 9.58 -30.87
N PHE A 255 -25.21 8.38 -30.56
CA PHE A 255 -26.59 8.03 -30.83
C PHE A 255 -27.51 8.84 -29.92
N LYS A 256 -28.28 9.76 -30.51
CA LYS A 256 -29.38 10.45 -29.82
C LYS A 256 -30.60 9.56 -29.92
N LYS A 257 -31.09 9.06 -28.79
CA LYS A 257 -32.38 8.36 -28.75
C LYS A 257 -33.46 9.38 -29.09
N SER A 258 -34.22 9.15 -30.15
CA SER A 258 -35.37 9.97 -30.52
C SER A 258 -36.41 9.89 -29.39
N GLY A 259 -36.52 10.95 -28.57
CA GLY A 259 -37.55 11.07 -27.55
C GLY A 259 -37.12 11.43 -26.11
N SER A 260 -36.19 12.37 -25.92
CA SER A 260 -36.11 13.11 -24.65
C SER A 260 -36.15 14.61 -24.97
N LEU A 261 -37.36 15.14 -25.00
CA LEU A 261 -37.63 16.58 -24.96
C LEU A 261 -37.43 17.06 -23.53
N ALA A 262 -36.68 18.17 -23.40
CA ALA A 262 -36.47 19.04 -22.24
C ALA A 262 -35.83 18.42 -20.98
#